data_AF-A0A670HLZ9-F1
#
_entry.id   AF-A0A670HLZ9-F1
#
_cell.length_a   1.000
_cell.length_b   1.000
_cell.length_c   1.000
_cell.angle_alpha   90.00
_cell.angle_beta   90.00
_cell.angle_gamma   90.00
#
_symmetry.space_group_name_H-M   'P 1'
#
loop_
_entity.id
_entity.type
_entity.pdbx_description
1 polymer ?
#
loop_
_entity_poly.entity_id
_entity_poly.type
_entity_poly.pdbx_seq_one_letter_code
_entity_poly.pdbx_strand_id
1 'polypeptide(L)'
;MEIWGRMKLSFLGRIAVVKMNILPRMLFLFQTIPILKGLKQCKEWQRALAKYIWQGKRPRIKMKILIDKKERGGFSLPDLSLYYEAACIYWVKDWIKLENRELLDLEGFNNWYGWHSYLWYGKVKVHKSFLDHIFRGPLYQAWERNKNLLERKTPWWISPIEALTIKKINMEEINATYEEMLRKTDQGPKLRPYEEIKNLFTGWLQYHQVNDLLKEDKRKAGFDDKKSKFNIEVIEGKNKTLSRIYDILLEWYTKDEEVKEAMIKWAIDFGYNIDFERWIEVWNCNIKFTACMALRENIWKMLYRWYHTPVKLAKMYRLKDKRCWKCGEVEGDLYHLWWTCKKVKGFWELIYNELKKIFKYTFPKRPEAFLLGMMDKEIKKEDRTIFLYATTAARIMLAQYWKVETIPNIKDWQIRMVNYAELDKLTGKIRDQDEQKFLKNWSKFWKYIGINA
;
A
#
# COMPACT_ATOMS: atom_id res chain seq x y z
N MET A 1 -15.41 -18.00 5.42
CA MET A 1 -15.85 -16.69 4.89
C MET A 1 -17.34 -16.47 5.05
N GLU A 2 -18.17 -17.51 4.92
CA GLU A 2 -19.63 -17.43 5.02
C GLU A 2 -20.14 -16.92 6.37
N ILE A 3 -19.53 -17.37 7.48
CA ILE A 3 -19.85 -16.91 8.84
C ILE A 3 -19.70 -15.39 8.96
N TRP A 4 -18.55 -14.85 8.54
CA TRP A 4 -18.29 -13.41 8.53
C TRP A 4 -19.16 -12.65 7.52
N GLY A 5 -19.57 -13.31 6.43
CA GLY A 5 -20.45 -12.75 5.41
C GLY A 5 -21.86 -12.43 5.93
N ARG A 6 -22.31 -13.12 6.97
CA ARG A 6 -23.60 -12.87 7.63
C ARG A 6 -23.58 -11.61 8.51
N MET A 7 -22.40 -11.14 8.93
CA MET A 7 -22.29 -9.90 9.70
C MET A 7 -22.47 -8.69 8.79
N LYS A 8 -23.33 -7.74 9.19
CA LYS A 8 -23.58 -6.47 8.47
C LYS A 8 -22.44 -5.47 8.70
N LEU A 9 -21.20 -5.85 8.37
CA LEU A 9 -20.03 -5.00 8.52
C LEU A 9 -19.91 -3.99 7.38
N SER A 10 -19.39 -2.81 7.69
CA SER A 10 -19.01 -1.80 6.70
C SER A 10 -17.93 -2.34 5.76
N PHE A 11 -17.68 -1.66 4.63
CA PHE A 11 -16.62 -2.05 3.70
C PHE A 11 -15.25 -2.14 4.39
N LEU A 12 -14.96 -1.17 5.25
CA LEU A 12 -13.71 -1.08 5.98
C LEU A 12 -13.65 -2.05 7.15
N GLY A 13 -14.78 -2.29 7.81
CA GLY A 13 -14.90 -3.34 8.82
C GLY A 13 -14.57 -4.71 8.23
N ARG A 14 -15.02 -5.01 7.02
CA ARG A 14 -14.66 -6.25 6.32
C ARG A 14 -13.17 -6.34 6.03
N ILE A 15 -12.54 -5.26 5.56
CA ILE A 15 -11.08 -5.22 5.35
C ILE A 15 -10.34 -5.42 6.69
N ALA A 16 -10.81 -4.81 7.78
CA ALA A 16 -10.22 -5.00 9.10
C ALA A 16 -10.31 -6.46 9.58
N VAL A 17 -11.44 -7.15 9.37
CA VAL A 17 -11.58 -8.58 9.66
C VAL A 17 -10.58 -9.42 8.88
N VAL A 18 -10.34 -9.11 7.60
CA VAL A 18 -9.31 -9.79 6.80
C VAL A 18 -7.93 -9.60 7.44
N LYS A 19 -7.58 -8.37 7.83
CA LYS A 19 -6.28 -8.07 8.46
C LYS A 19 -6.10 -8.69 9.84
N MET A 20 -7.15 -8.71 10.66
CA MET A 20 -7.05 -9.12 12.06
C MET A 20 -7.18 -10.64 12.24
N ASN A 21 -7.92 -11.32 11.36
CA ASN A 21 -8.21 -12.75 11.54
C ASN A 21 -7.61 -13.63 10.44
N ILE A 22 -7.76 -13.23 9.17
CA ILE A 22 -7.33 -14.08 8.05
C ILE A 22 -5.83 -13.96 7.83
N LEU A 23 -5.31 -12.73 7.84
CA LEU A 23 -3.89 -12.49 7.59
C LEU A 23 -2.97 -13.25 8.57
N PRO A 24 -3.18 -13.24 9.90
CA PRO A 24 -2.30 -13.99 10.82
C PRO A 24 -2.29 -15.50 10.55
N ARG A 25 -3.45 -16.09 10.23
CA ARG A 25 -3.56 -17.52 9.90
C ARG A 25 -2.83 -17.86 8.60
N MET A 26 -2.97 -17.00 7.59
CA MET A 26 -2.27 -17.17 6.31
C MET A 26 -0.77 -16.97 6.47
N LEU A 27 -0.34 -16.00 7.27
CA LEU A 27 1.08 -15.78 7.57
C LEU A 27 1.71 -16.98 8.25
N PHE A 28 1.02 -17.57 9.24
CA PHE A 28 1.48 -18.80 9.89
C PHE A 28 1.66 -19.92 8.86
N LEU A 29 0.67 -20.13 7.98
CA LEU A 29 0.75 -21.13 6.92
C LEU A 29 1.94 -20.87 5.98
N PHE A 30 2.14 -19.63 5.54
CA PHE A 30 3.22 -19.28 4.61
C PHE A 30 4.60 -19.43 5.21
N GLN A 31 4.75 -19.15 6.50
CA GLN A 31 6.02 -19.30 7.20
C GLN A 31 6.34 -20.76 7.50
N THR A 32 5.33 -21.56 7.87
CA THR A 32 5.54 -22.97 8.26
C THR A 32 5.63 -23.91 7.06
N ILE A 33 4.93 -23.61 5.97
CA ILE A 33 4.76 -24.53 4.84
C ILE A 33 4.96 -23.79 3.50
N PRO A 34 6.20 -23.44 3.11
CA PRO A 34 6.48 -22.80 1.82
C PRO A 34 6.47 -23.81 0.66
N ILE A 35 5.38 -24.57 0.48
CA ILE A 35 5.30 -25.68 -0.48
C ILE A 35 4.60 -25.28 -1.79
N LEU A 36 3.94 -24.11 -1.84
CA LEU A 36 3.12 -23.72 -2.98
C LEU A 36 3.94 -23.48 -4.26
N LYS A 37 3.91 -24.43 -5.20
CA LYS A 37 4.47 -24.26 -6.54
C LYS A 37 3.59 -23.28 -7.35
N GLY A 38 3.90 -21.99 -7.24
CA GLY A 38 3.26 -20.91 -8.01
C GLY A 38 2.13 -20.16 -7.29
N LEU A 39 1.54 -19.18 -7.98
CA LEU A 39 0.60 -18.21 -7.37
C LEU A 39 -0.89 -18.50 -7.64
N LYS A 40 -1.23 -19.64 -8.26
CA LYS A 40 -2.62 -19.93 -8.66
C LYS A 40 -3.55 -19.97 -7.45
N GLN A 41 -3.17 -20.72 -6.42
CA GLN A 41 -3.93 -20.87 -5.18
C GLN A 41 -4.04 -19.55 -4.41
N CYS A 42 -2.94 -18.80 -4.28
CA CYS A 42 -2.96 -17.45 -3.70
C CYS A 42 -3.93 -16.51 -4.43
N LYS A 43 -3.97 -16.55 -5.77
CA LYS A 43 -4.90 -15.76 -6.58
C LYS A 43 -6.36 -16.19 -6.39
N GLU A 44 -6.62 -17.47 -6.18
CA GLU A 44 -7.97 -17.98 -5.88
C GLU A 44 -8.45 -17.51 -4.51
N TRP A 45 -7.59 -17.59 -3.49
CA TRP A 45 -7.90 -17.04 -2.17
C TRP A 45 -8.11 -15.53 -2.21
N GLN A 46 -7.28 -14.79 -2.96
CA GLN A 46 -7.45 -13.35 -3.15
C GLN A 46 -8.79 -13.03 -3.85
N ARG A 47 -9.22 -13.83 -4.82
CA ARG A 47 -10.55 -13.71 -5.45
C ARG A 47 -11.68 -13.96 -4.46
N ALA A 48 -11.55 -14.95 -3.58
CA ALA A 48 -12.53 -15.21 -2.53
C ALA A 48 -12.62 -14.06 -1.51
N LEU A 49 -11.48 -13.50 -1.11
CA LEU A 49 -11.42 -12.29 -0.27
C LEU A 49 -12.08 -11.09 -0.94
N ALA A 50 -11.81 -10.88 -2.24
CA ALA A 50 -12.44 -9.82 -3.01
C ALA A 50 -13.96 -9.97 -3.05
N LYS A 51 -14.47 -11.19 -3.30
CA LYS A 51 -15.92 -11.47 -3.30
C LYS A 51 -16.56 -11.13 -1.95
N TYR A 52 -15.90 -11.43 -0.84
CA TYR A 52 -16.38 -11.08 0.50
C TYR A 52 -16.36 -9.57 0.76
N ILE A 53 -15.26 -8.89 0.46
CA ILE A 53 -15.10 -7.44 0.63
C ILE A 53 -16.13 -6.67 -0.19
N TRP A 54 -16.54 -7.20 -1.34
CA TRP A 54 -17.54 -6.58 -2.20
C TRP A 54 -18.96 -7.15 -2.03
N GLN A 55 -19.20 -8.08 -1.11
CA GLN A 55 -20.53 -8.68 -0.88
C GLN A 55 -21.11 -9.32 -2.16
N GLY A 56 -20.24 -9.93 -2.97
CA GLY A 56 -20.61 -10.49 -4.28
C GLY A 56 -20.87 -9.45 -5.37
N LYS A 57 -20.84 -8.15 -5.06
CA LYS A 57 -20.96 -7.08 -6.07
C LYS A 57 -19.66 -6.93 -6.85
N ARG A 58 -19.74 -6.32 -8.04
CA ARG A 58 -18.54 -6.01 -8.84
C ARG A 58 -17.65 -5.00 -8.10
N PRO A 59 -16.32 -5.21 -8.06
CA PRO A 59 -15.38 -4.25 -7.51
C PRO A 59 -15.54 -2.90 -8.19
N ARG A 60 -15.58 -1.83 -7.40
CA ARG A 60 -15.72 -0.46 -7.90
C ARG A 60 -14.37 0.29 -7.97
N ILE A 61 -13.33 -0.28 -7.38
CA ILE A 61 -11.96 0.24 -7.34
C ILE A 61 -11.04 -0.90 -7.81
N LYS A 62 -9.96 -0.54 -8.51
CA LYS A 62 -8.92 -1.50 -8.92
C LYS A 62 -8.28 -2.17 -7.69
N MET A 63 -7.89 -3.44 -7.83
CA MET A 63 -7.35 -4.21 -6.72
C MET A 63 -6.02 -3.65 -6.20
N LYS A 64 -5.13 -3.22 -7.10
CA LYS A 64 -3.85 -2.61 -6.75
C LYS A 64 -4.00 -1.39 -5.82
N ILE A 65 -4.96 -0.50 -6.11
CA ILE A 65 -5.33 0.63 -5.24
C ILE A 65 -5.81 0.16 -3.85
N LEU A 66 -6.56 -0.95 -3.78
CA LEU A 66 -6.99 -1.50 -2.49
C LEU A 66 -5.79 -1.98 -1.66
N ILE A 67 -4.78 -2.55 -2.32
CA ILE A 67 -3.59 -3.12 -1.69
C ILE A 67 -2.62 -2.03 -1.20
N ASP A 68 -2.53 -0.91 -1.91
CA ASP A 68 -1.58 0.16 -1.63
C ASP A 68 -1.71 0.75 -0.21
N LYS A 69 -0.63 1.38 0.26
CA LYS A 69 -0.52 1.97 1.60
C LYS A 69 -1.53 3.11 1.78
N LYS A 70 -2.05 3.26 3.00
CA LYS A 70 -3.01 4.34 3.34
C LYS A 70 -2.43 5.75 3.14
N GLU A 71 -1.13 5.91 3.33
CA GLU A 71 -0.41 7.18 3.15
C GLU A 71 -0.33 7.60 1.67
N ARG A 72 -0.29 6.60 0.78
CA ARG A 72 -0.38 6.78 -0.68
C ARG A 72 -1.83 6.68 -1.16
N GLY A 73 -2.81 6.80 -0.26
CA GLY A 73 -4.23 6.79 -0.58
C GLY A 73 -4.89 5.43 -0.78
N GLY A 74 -4.17 4.32 -0.64
CA GLY A 74 -4.76 2.97 -0.70
C GLY A 74 -5.52 2.56 0.57
N PHE A 75 -6.07 1.34 0.56
CA PHE A 75 -6.82 0.78 1.71
C PHE A 75 -5.98 -0.20 2.55
N SER A 76 -4.74 -0.46 2.14
CA SER A 76 -3.78 -1.37 2.78
C SER A 76 -4.31 -2.80 2.86
N LEU A 77 -5.12 -3.24 1.90
CA LEU A 77 -5.60 -4.62 1.84
C LEU A 77 -4.41 -5.58 1.69
N PRO A 78 -4.29 -6.64 2.50
CA PRO A 78 -3.23 -7.62 2.33
C PRO A 78 -3.32 -8.32 0.97
N ASP A 79 -2.21 -8.37 0.24
CA ASP A 79 -2.08 -9.27 -0.91
C ASP A 79 -1.42 -10.58 -0.48
N LEU A 80 -2.20 -11.66 -0.48
CA LEU A 80 -1.73 -12.98 -0.09
C LEU A 80 -0.57 -13.48 -0.97
N SER A 81 -0.50 -13.05 -2.24
CA SER A 81 0.58 -13.46 -3.15
C SER A 81 1.90 -12.81 -2.75
N LEU A 82 1.88 -11.51 -2.48
CA LEU A 82 3.06 -10.76 -2.03
C LEU A 82 3.50 -11.21 -0.63
N TYR A 83 2.57 -11.53 0.28
CA TYR A 83 2.92 -12.09 1.59
C TYR A 83 3.54 -13.48 1.50
N TYR A 84 3.05 -14.33 0.59
CA TYR A 84 3.65 -15.63 0.34
C TYR A 84 5.07 -15.50 -0.21
N GLU A 85 5.27 -14.63 -1.19
CA GLU A 85 6.60 -14.36 -1.75
C GLU A 85 7.55 -13.75 -0.71
N ALA A 86 7.06 -12.83 0.12
CA ALA A 86 7.84 -12.27 1.22
C ALA A 86 8.27 -13.34 2.24
N ALA A 87 7.38 -14.29 2.56
CA ALA A 87 7.70 -15.41 3.44
C ALA A 87 8.72 -16.36 2.81
N CYS A 88 8.65 -16.60 1.50
CA CYS A 88 9.66 -17.40 0.80
C CYS A 88 11.04 -16.71 0.81
N ILE A 89 11.08 -15.40 0.55
CA ILE A 89 12.33 -14.63 0.59
C ILE A 89 12.91 -14.61 2.01
N TYR A 90 12.06 -14.62 3.03
CA TYR A 90 12.50 -14.74 4.42
C TYR A 90 13.26 -16.05 4.68
N TRP A 91 12.83 -17.18 4.12
CA TRP A 91 13.59 -18.44 4.18
C TRP A 91 14.89 -18.37 3.37
N VAL A 92 14.84 -17.78 2.17
CA VAL A 92 16.03 -17.62 1.30
C VAL A 92 17.10 -16.74 1.96
N LYS A 93 16.73 -15.85 2.90
CA LYS A 93 17.68 -15.08 3.70
C LYS A 93 18.69 -15.98 4.43
N ASP A 94 18.27 -17.12 4.95
CA ASP A 94 19.16 -18.04 5.66
C ASP A 94 20.16 -18.71 4.69
N TRP A 95 19.73 -18.98 3.45
CA TRP A 95 20.61 -19.44 2.37
C TRP A 95 21.61 -18.37 1.92
N ILE A 96 21.28 -17.09 2.07
CA ILE A 96 22.16 -15.96 1.74
C ILE A 96 23.21 -15.73 2.84
N LYS A 97 22.80 -15.82 4.11
CA LYS A 97 23.67 -15.54 5.24
C LYS A 97 24.64 -16.67 5.57
N LEU A 98 24.27 -17.90 5.24
CA LEU A 98 25.04 -19.11 5.56
C LEU A 98 25.39 -19.26 7.06
N GLU A 99 24.62 -18.61 7.94
CA GLU A 99 24.86 -18.59 9.39
C GLU A 99 24.35 -19.88 10.07
N ASN A 100 23.20 -20.41 9.62
CA ASN A 100 22.54 -21.57 10.24
C ASN A 100 22.95 -22.88 9.57
N ARG A 101 24.07 -23.47 10.04
CA ARG A 101 24.68 -24.67 9.44
C ARG A 101 23.75 -25.89 9.47
N GLU A 102 23.08 -26.14 10.60
CA GLU A 102 22.21 -27.31 10.75
C GLU A 102 21.08 -27.33 9.71
N LEU A 103 20.42 -26.18 9.50
CA LEU A 103 19.35 -26.06 8.51
C LEU A 103 19.90 -26.26 7.08
N LEU A 104 21.04 -25.65 6.77
CA LEU A 104 21.65 -25.71 5.44
C LEU A 104 22.18 -27.10 5.10
N ASP A 105 22.63 -27.85 6.09
CA ASP A 105 23.07 -29.24 5.93
C ASP A 105 21.87 -30.17 5.71
N LEU A 106 20.79 -29.99 6.47
CA LEU A 106 19.55 -30.76 6.30
C LEU A 106 18.91 -30.52 4.94
N GLU A 107 18.75 -29.26 4.52
CA GLU A 107 18.15 -28.94 3.22
C GLU A 107 19.10 -29.18 2.04
N GLY A 108 20.41 -29.12 2.30
CA GLY A 108 21.47 -29.21 1.32
C GLY A 108 22.10 -30.59 1.17
N PHE A 109 21.58 -31.62 1.85
CA PHE A 109 22.13 -32.99 1.84
C PHE A 109 22.42 -33.55 0.44
N ASN A 110 21.59 -33.23 -0.56
CA ASN A 110 21.78 -33.67 -1.94
C ASN A 110 22.20 -32.53 -2.90
N ASN A 111 22.69 -31.41 -2.38
CA ASN A 111 23.20 -30.31 -3.19
C ASN A 111 24.61 -30.64 -3.68
N TRP A 112 24.83 -30.56 -5.00
CA TRP A 112 26.18 -30.69 -5.58
C TRP A 112 27.01 -29.41 -5.55
N TYR A 113 26.38 -28.25 -5.44
CA TYR A 113 27.02 -26.93 -5.43
C TYR A 113 26.59 -26.13 -4.20
N GLY A 114 27.30 -25.04 -3.90
CA GLY A 114 26.89 -24.08 -2.88
C GLY A 114 25.54 -23.42 -3.17
N TRP A 115 24.92 -22.86 -2.13
CA TRP A 115 23.62 -22.18 -2.21
C TRP A 115 23.69 -20.95 -3.13
N HIS A 116 24.77 -20.16 -3.05
CA HIS A 116 24.99 -19.03 -3.93
C HIS A 116 25.14 -19.41 -5.42
N SER A 117 25.64 -20.62 -5.72
CA SER A 117 25.69 -21.15 -7.09
C SER A 117 24.29 -21.32 -7.70
N TYR A 118 23.34 -21.78 -6.88
CA TYR A 118 21.96 -21.97 -7.31
C TYR A 118 21.21 -20.64 -7.40
N LEU A 119 21.39 -19.75 -6.43
CA LEU A 119 20.68 -18.48 -6.34
C LEU A 119 21.05 -17.47 -7.43
N TRP A 120 22.33 -17.38 -7.82
CA TRP A 120 22.82 -16.34 -8.74
C TRP A 120 23.37 -16.89 -10.06
N TYR A 121 24.12 -17.99 -10.03
CA TYR A 121 24.81 -18.52 -11.22
C TYR A 121 24.02 -19.55 -12.03
N GLY A 122 22.74 -19.77 -11.70
CA GLY A 122 21.83 -20.54 -12.54
C GLY A 122 22.16 -22.04 -12.66
N LYS A 123 22.93 -22.60 -11.71
CA LYS A 123 23.30 -24.04 -11.68
C LYS A 123 22.09 -24.97 -11.54
N VAL A 124 20.92 -24.43 -11.23
CA VAL A 124 19.64 -25.14 -11.26
C VAL A 124 19.33 -25.73 -12.64
N LYS A 125 19.81 -25.12 -13.74
CA LYS A 125 19.67 -25.68 -15.10
C LYS A 125 20.43 -26.98 -15.29
N VAL A 126 21.53 -27.15 -14.55
CA VAL A 126 22.41 -28.33 -14.61
C VAL A 126 21.89 -29.41 -13.66
N HIS A 127 21.46 -29.02 -12.46
CA HIS A 127 20.97 -29.95 -11.44
C HIS A 127 19.47 -29.73 -11.16
N LYS A 128 18.61 -30.40 -11.95
CA LYS A 128 17.14 -30.28 -11.84
C LYS A 128 16.59 -30.78 -10.51
N SER A 129 17.25 -31.75 -9.86
CA SER A 129 16.84 -32.32 -8.58
C SER A 129 16.73 -31.29 -7.45
N PHE A 130 17.37 -30.12 -7.61
CA PHE A 130 17.20 -28.98 -6.70
C PHE A 130 15.76 -28.44 -6.69
N LEU A 131 15.07 -28.44 -7.84
CA LEU A 131 13.68 -27.97 -7.98
C LEU A 131 12.65 -29.02 -7.56
N ASP A 132 13.04 -30.29 -7.58
CA ASP A 132 12.15 -31.40 -7.26
C ASP A 132 11.87 -31.48 -5.75
N HIS A 133 12.77 -30.94 -4.93
CA HIS A 133 12.58 -30.84 -3.49
C HIS A 133 11.36 -29.98 -3.10
N ILE A 134 10.63 -30.46 -2.09
CA ILE A 134 9.35 -29.92 -1.64
C ILE A 134 9.46 -28.45 -1.23
N PHE A 135 10.55 -28.06 -0.56
CA PHE A 135 10.78 -26.69 -0.10
C PHE A 135 11.63 -25.87 -1.07
N ARG A 136 12.66 -26.46 -1.69
CA ARG A 136 13.63 -25.67 -2.48
C ARG A 136 13.05 -25.17 -3.79
N GLY A 137 12.25 -26.00 -4.46
CA GLY A 137 11.59 -25.62 -5.70
C GLY A 137 10.70 -24.36 -5.55
N PRO A 138 9.72 -24.34 -4.63
CA PRO A 138 8.90 -23.17 -4.39
C PRO A 138 9.69 -21.92 -3.96
N LEU A 139 10.64 -22.08 -3.02
CA LEU A 139 11.48 -20.98 -2.52
C LEU A 139 12.31 -20.36 -3.64
N TYR A 140 12.95 -21.20 -4.47
CA TYR A 140 13.72 -20.75 -5.62
C TYR A 140 12.85 -20.07 -6.67
N GLN A 141 11.65 -20.58 -6.95
CA GLN A 141 10.73 -19.93 -7.89
C GLN A 141 10.27 -18.56 -7.40
N ALA A 142 10.04 -18.39 -6.10
CA ALA A 142 9.70 -17.09 -5.51
C ALA A 142 10.89 -16.12 -5.56
N TRP A 143 12.11 -16.61 -5.33
CA TRP A 143 13.34 -15.85 -5.49
C TRP A 143 13.55 -15.43 -6.95
N GLU A 144 13.46 -16.34 -7.92
CA GLU A 144 13.69 -16.07 -9.35
C GLU A 144 12.77 -14.98 -9.90
N ARG A 145 11.51 -14.90 -9.43
CA ARG A 145 10.57 -13.84 -9.81
C ARG A 145 10.98 -12.47 -9.28
N ASN A 146 11.57 -12.44 -8.09
CA ASN A 146 11.85 -11.21 -7.34
C ASN A 146 13.33 -10.80 -7.38
N LYS A 147 14.25 -11.67 -7.83
CA LYS A 147 15.70 -11.41 -7.78
C LYS A 147 16.09 -10.13 -8.51
N ASN A 148 15.55 -9.91 -9.71
CA ASN A 148 15.85 -8.71 -10.51
C ASN A 148 15.24 -7.43 -9.91
N LEU A 149 14.21 -7.57 -9.08
CA LEU A 149 13.57 -6.46 -8.36
C LEU A 149 14.34 -6.09 -7.10
N LEU A 150 14.85 -7.11 -6.38
CA LEU A 150 15.58 -6.95 -5.13
C LEU A 150 17.05 -6.56 -5.38
N GLU A 151 17.68 -7.17 -6.38
CA GLU A 151 19.09 -7.01 -6.74
C GLU A 151 19.22 -6.87 -8.26
N ARG A 152 19.39 -5.64 -8.74
CA ARG A 152 19.50 -5.35 -10.19
C ARG A 152 20.88 -5.71 -10.76
N LYS A 153 21.89 -5.76 -9.90
CA LYS A 153 23.31 -5.98 -10.18
C LYS A 153 23.86 -7.06 -9.26
N THR A 154 25.12 -7.48 -9.45
CA THR A 154 25.73 -8.51 -8.62
C THR A 154 25.77 -8.07 -7.14
N PRO A 155 25.13 -8.81 -6.23
CA PRO A 155 25.10 -8.49 -4.82
C PRO A 155 26.44 -8.68 -4.13
N TRP A 156 26.69 -7.83 -3.13
CA TRP A 156 27.89 -7.87 -2.28
C TRP A 156 27.90 -9.02 -1.27
N TRP A 157 26.75 -9.65 -1.01
CA TRP A 157 26.61 -10.76 -0.06
C TRP A 157 26.94 -12.13 -0.67
N ILE A 158 27.15 -12.24 -1.99
CA ILE A 158 27.51 -13.51 -2.61
C ILE A 158 28.87 -13.97 -2.09
N SER A 159 28.96 -15.23 -1.68
CA SER A 159 30.23 -15.91 -1.45
C SER A 159 30.73 -16.56 -2.74
N PRO A 160 31.84 -16.06 -3.34
CA PRO A 160 32.38 -16.61 -4.57
C PRO A 160 32.98 -18.00 -4.37
N ILE A 161 33.52 -18.25 -3.17
CA ILE A 161 34.12 -19.52 -2.79
C ILE A 161 33.03 -20.58 -2.72
N GLU A 162 31.94 -20.31 -2.02
CA GLU A 162 30.80 -21.21 -1.95
C GLU A 162 30.19 -21.43 -3.34
N ALA A 163 30.13 -20.38 -4.17
CA ALA A 163 29.59 -20.46 -5.52
C ALA A 163 30.39 -21.38 -6.46
N LEU A 164 31.71 -21.47 -6.26
CA LEU A 164 32.62 -22.27 -7.09
C LEU A 164 32.86 -23.67 -6.54
N THR A 165 32.63 -23.88 -5.24
CA THR A 165 32.94 -25.15 -4.57
C THR A 165 31.86 -26.20 -4.81
N ILE A 166 32.29 -27.41 -5.18
CA ILE A 166 31.42 -28.60 -5.21
C ILE A 166 31.34 -29.13 -3.78
N LYS A 167 30.12 -29.21 -3.23
CA LYS A 167 29.93 -29.69 -1.85
C LYS A 167 30.39 -31.14 -1.74
N LYS A 168 31.22 -31.42 -0.74
CA LYS A 168 31.58 -32.78 -0.29
C LYS A 168 31.11 -32.96 1.15
N ILE A 169 30.80 -34.20 1.52
CA ILE A 169 30.45 -34.56 2.89
C ILE A 169 31.62 -34.15 3.82
N ASN A 170 31.34 -33.40 4.89
CA ASN A 170 32.29 -32.90 5.89
C ASN A 170 33.31 -31.83 5.41
N MET A 171 33.00 -31.02 4.40
CA MET A 171 33.83 -29.85 4.07
C MET A 171 33.65 -28.70 5.06
N GLU A 172 34.74 -28.10 5.53
CA GLU A 172 34.70 -26.80 6.20
C GLU A 172 34.37 -25.72 5.16
N GLU A 173 33.16 -25.16 5.24
CA GLU A 173 32.70 -24.11 4.33
C GLU A 173 33.28 -22.76 4.77
N ILE A 174 34.20 -22.21 3.95
CA ILE A 174 34.68 -20.84 4.13
C ILE A 174 33.65 -19.88 3.52
N ASN A 175 32.82 -19.29 4.38
CA ASN A 175 31.70 -18.42 4.00
C ASN A 175 32.11 -16.96 3.82
N ALA A 176 33.23 -16.72 3.14
CA ALA A 176 33.69 -15.35 2.89
C ALA A 176 32.91 -14.71 1.74
N THR A 177 32.38 -13.50 1.96
CA THR A 177 31.53 -12.78 0.99
C THR A 177 32.32 -11.76 0.16
N TYR A 178 31.77 -11.29 -0.95
CA TYR A 178 32.38 -10.21 -1.74
C TYR A 178 32.64 -8.93 -0.91
N GLU A 179 31.84 -8.66 0.12
CA GLU A 179 32.08 -7.53 1.04
C GLU A 179 33.42 -7.62 1.76
N GLU A 180 33.82 -8.82 2.18
CA GLU A 180 35.08 -9.05 2.88
C GLU A 180 36.28 -9.07 1.92
N MET A 181 36.06 -9.56 0.69
CA MET A 181 37.11 -9.80 -0.31
C MET A 181 37.47 -8.59 -1.20
N LEU A 182 36.58 -7.59 -1.31
CA LEU A 182 36.75 -6.48 -2.24
C LEU A 182 37.19 -5.18 -1.53
N ARG A 183 38.01 -4.38 -2.22
CA ARG A 183 38.30 -2.97 -1.94
C ARG A 183 37.62 -2.11 -3.01
N LYS A 184 36.99 -1.02 -2.60
CA LYS A 184 36.47 -0.01 -3.54
C LYS A 184 37.67 0.78 -4.10
N THR A 185 37.84 0.78 -5.41
CA THR A 185 38.81 1.64 -6.11
C THR A 185 38.10 2.49 -7.15
N ASP A 186 38.71 3.56 -7.63
CA ASP A 186 38.13 4.49 -8.62
C ASP A 186 37.77 3.81 -9.97
N GLN A 187 38.30 2.61 -10.21
CA GLN A 187 38.02 1.76 -11.38
C GLN A 187 37.02 0.61 -11.06
N GLY A 188 36.31 0.69 -9.94
CA GLY A 188 35.38 -0.32 -9.43
C GLY A 188 35.99 -1.26 -8.37
N PRO A 189 35.25 -2.26 -7.89
CA PRO A 189 35.73 -3.13 -6.80
C PRO A 189 36.87 -4.04 -7.26
N LYS A 190 38.06 -3.95 -6.66
CA LYS A 190 39.19 -4.88 -6.90
C LYS A 190 39.37 -5.82 -5.72
N LEU A 191 39.77 -7.05 -5.98
CA LEU A 191 40.11 -8.02 -4.95
C LEU A 191 41.30 -7.51 -4.14
N ARG A 192 41.30 -7.67 -2.80
CA ARG A 192 42.47 -7.27 -2.00
C ARG A 192 43.67 -8.18 -2.34
N PRO A 193 44.90 -7.73 -2.08
CA PRO A 193 46.09 -8.55 -2.29
C PRO A 193 45.99 -9.89 -1.56
N TYR A 194 46.53 -10.94 -2.17
CA TYR A 194 46.47 -12.30 -1.64
C TYR A 194 47.01 -12.42 -0.21
N GLU A 195 48.04 -11.63 0.13
CA GLU A 195 48.66 -11.59 1.46
C GLU A 195 47.68 -11.16 2.57
N GLU A 196 46.70 -10.31 2.28
CA GLU A 196 45.72 -9.82 3.25
C GLU A 196 44.53 -10.77 3.43
N ILE A 197 44.21 -11.57 2.41
CA ILE A 197 43.04 -12.46 2.39
C ILE A 197 43.45 -13.96 2.41
N LYS A 198 44.73 -14.27 2.64
CA LYS A 198 45.25 -15.63 2.64
C LYS A 198 44.46 -16.58 3.55
N ASN A 199 43.92 -16.06 4.65
CA ASN A 199 43.14 -16.82 5.64
C ASN A 199 41.72 -17.18 5.17
N LEU A 200 41.18 -16.52 4.13
CA LEU A 200 39.85 -16.82 3.57
C LEU A 200 39.92 -17.79 2.38
N PHE A 201 41.10 -18.26 1.98
CA PHE A 201 41.26 -19.19 0.86
C PHE A 201 42.03 -20.43 1.31
N THR A 202 41.65 -21.60 0.82
CA THR A 202 42.44 -22.83 1.07
C THR A 202 43.72 -22.88 0.22
N GLY A 203 43.82 -22.08 -0.84
CA GLY A 203 45.03 -21.95 -1.66
C GLY A 203 44.95 -20.87 -2.74
N TRP A 204 46.11 -20.56 -3.35
CA TRP A 204 46.27 -19.50 -4.35
C TRP A 204 45.44 -19.71 -5.62
N LEU A 205 45.16 -20.96 -6.00
CA LEU A 205 44.35 -21.26 -7.17
C LEU A 205 42.89 -20.77 -7.02
N GLN A 206 42.31 -20.91 -5.82
CA GLN A 206 40.97 -20.41 -5.53
C GLN A 206 40.90 -18.89 -5.64
N TYR A 207 41.96 -18.18 -5.21
CA TYR A 207 42.06 -16.73 -5.37
C TYR A 207 41.98 -16.30 -6.85
N HIS A 208 42.68 -17.00 -7.74
CA HIS A 208 42.60 -16.72 -9.18
C HIS A 208 41.22 -17.03 -9.77
N GLN A 209 40.61 -18.16 -9.38
CA GLN A 209 39.27 -18.53 -9.81
C GLN A 209 38.21 -17.49 -9.39
N VAL A 210 38.30 -16.98 -8.15
CA VAL A 210 37.42 -15.90 -7.67
C VAL A 210 37.68 -14.59 -8.41
N ASN A 211 38.93 -14.27 -8.73
CA ASN A 211 39.26 -13.09 -9.52
C ASN A 211 38.70 -13.16 -10.95
N ASP A 212 38.73 -14.34 -11.56
CA ASP A 212 38.14 -14.54 -12.88
C ASP A 212 36.60 -14.47 -12.84
N LEU A 213 35.97 -15.04 -11.80
CA LEU A 213 34.53 -14.88 -11.56
C LEU A 213 34.14 -13.41 -11.36
N LEU A 214 34.94 -12.66 -10.59
CA LEU A 214 34.74 -11.22 -10.40
C LEU A 214 34.81 -10.44 -11.73
N LYS A 215 35.73 -10.80 -12.62
CA LYS A 215 35.82 -10.18 -13.96
C LYS A 215 34.58 -10.51 -14.79
N GLU A 216 34.07 -11.74 -14.72
CA GLU A 216 32.83 -12.11 -15.40
C GLU A 216 31.61 -11.36 -14.86
N ASP A 217 31.48 -11.24 -13.55
CA ASP A 217 30.36 -10.53 -12.92
C ASP A 217 30.37 -9.04 -13.23
N LYS A 218 31.57 -8.43 -13.25
CA LYS A 218 31.75 -7.05 -13.73
C LYS A 218 31.31 -6.87 -15.18
N ARG A 219 31.55 -7.86 -16.05
CA ARG A 219 31.17 -7.80 -17.47
C ARG A 219 29.68 -8.04 -17.69
N LYS A 220 29.05 -8.93 -16.92
CA LYS A 220 27.66 -9.37 -17.14
C LYS A 220 26.63 -8.47 -16.47
N ALA A 221 26.81 -8.14 -15.19
CA ALA A 221 25.81 -7.44 -14.39
C ALA A 221 26.33 -6.13 -13.77
N GLY A 222 27.65 -6.02 -13.58
CA GLY A 222 28.28 -4.90 -12.88
C GLY A 222 27.98 -4.93 -11.37
N PHE A 223 28.62 -4.04 -10.63
CA PHE A 223 28.38 -3.83 -9.19
C PHE A 223 27.70 -2.46 -8.97
N ASP A 224 26.90 -2.34 -7.91
CA ASP A 224 26.39 -1.06 -7.44
C ASP A 224 27.29 -0.49 -6.34
N ASP A 225 27.58 0.81 -6.39
CA ASP A 225 28.44 1.49 -5.42
C ASP A 225 27.85 1.53 -4.00
N LYS A 226 26.52 1.39 -3.91
CA LYS A 226 25.74 1.37 -2.67
C LYS A 226 25.10 0.00 -2.47
N LYS A 227 25.07 -0.47 -1.22
CA LYS A 227 24.34 -1.69 -0.84
C LYS A 227 22.86 -1.54 -1.22
N SER A 228 22.25 -2.61 -1.74
CA SER A 228 20.84 -2.62 -2.09
C SER A 228 19.96 -2.36 -0.87
N LYS A 229 18.77 -1.80 -1.07
CA LYS A 229 17.76 -1.63 -0.01
C LYS A 229 17.44 -2.96 0.66
N PHE A 230 17.48 -4.06 -0.11
CA PHE A 230 17.34 -5.42 0.39
C PHE A 230 18.48 -5.82 1.34
N ASN A 231 19.73 -5.58 0.97
CA ASN A 231 20.87 -5.92 1.82
C ASN A 231 20.83 -5.17 3.16
N ILE A 232 20.57 -3.87 3.14
CA ILE A 232 20.51 -3.03 4.35
C ILE A 232 19.28 -3.38 5.22
N GLU A 233 18.08 -3.49 4.63
CA GLU A 233 16.85 -3.62 5.42
C GLU A 233 16.54 -5.06 5.84
N VAL A 234 17.00 -6.05 5.07
CA VAL A 234 16.61 -7.47 5.21
C VAL A 234 17.77 -8.34 5.68
N ILE A 235 18.97 -8.20 5.11
CA ILE A 235 20.12 -9.04 5.48
C ILE A 235 20.72 -8.53 6.80
N GLU A 236 21.03 -7.24 6.87
CA GLU A 236 21.59 -6.59 8.08
C GLU A 236 20.52 -6.30 9.15
N GLY A 237 19.27 -6.10 8.73
CA GLY A 237 18.15 -5.83 9.63
C GLY A 237 17.78 -7.03 10.52
N LYS A 238 17.78 -6.80 11.85
CA LYS A 238 17.38 -7.81 12.85
C LYS A 238 15.87 -7.86 13.14
N ASN A 239 15.12 -6.77 12.92
CA ASN A 239 13.73 -6.63 13.38
C ASN A 239 12.73 -6.47 12.23
N LYS A 240 11.55 -7.12 12.34
CA LYS A 240 10.40 -7.01 11.41
C LYS A 240 10.75 -7.32 9.95
N THR A 241 11.65 -8.27 9.74
CA THR A 241 12.20 -8.66 8.42
C THR A 241 11.11 -8.95 7.39
N LEU A 242 10.08 -9.73 7.74
CA LEU A 242 8.99 -10.06 6.82
C LEU A 242 8.18 -8.83 6.38
N SER A 243 7.86 -7.93 7.30
CA SER A 243 7.13 -6.70 6.98
C SER A 243 7.94 -5.80 6.06
N ARG A 244 9.26 -5.71 6.27
CA ARG A 244 10.17 -4.94 5.41
C ARG A 244 10.26 -5.53 4.01
N ILE A 245 10.41 -6.85 3.88
CA ILE A 245 10.39 -7.53 2.57
C ILE A 245 9.08 -7.24 1.86
N TYR A 246 7.95 -7.39 2.55
CA TYR A 246 6.64 -7.08 1.99
C TYR A 246 6.52 -5.62 1.55
N ASP A 247 7.01 -4.67 2.36
CA ASP A 247 6.99 -3.25 2.03
C ASP A 247 7.81 -2.94 0.77
N ILE A 248 8.98 -3.55 0.60
CA ILE A 248 9.79 -3.44 -0.61
C ILE A 248 9.02 -3.99 -1.81
N LEU A 249 8.49 -5.21 -1.72
CA LEU A 249 7.73 -5.82 -2.81
C LEU A 249 6.47 -5.01 -3.18
N LEU A 250 5.79 -4.46 -2.16
CA LEU A 250 4.61 -3.63 -2.33
C LEU A 250 4.95 -2.33 -3.07
N GLU A 251 6.05 -1.66 -2.71
CA GLU A 251 6.49 -0.44 -3.38
C GLU A 251 6.73 -0.64 -4.87
N TRP A 252 7.30 -1.78 -5.27
CA TRP A 252 7.45 -2.13 -6.68
C TRP A 252 6.12 -2.43 -7.36
N TYR A 253 5.26 -3.22 -6.69
CA TYR A 253 3.98 -3.62 -7.24
C TYR A 253 3.03 -2.44 -7.51
N THR A 254 3.12 -1.38 -6.68
CA THR A 254 2.28 -0.18 -6.79
C THR A 254 2.91 0.97 -7.58
N LYS A 255 4.18 0.84 -8.01
CA LYS A 255 4.91 1.88 -8.76
C LYS A 255 4.20 2.35 -10.04
N ASP A 256 3.51 1.44 -10.73
CA ASP A 256 2.83 1.74 -12.00
C ASP A 256 1.43 2.32 -11.81
N GLU A 257 0.77 2.04 -10.68
CA GLU A 257 -0.59 2.48 -10.35
C GLU A 257 -0.57 3.50 -9.23
N GLU A 258 0.15 4.60 -9.42
CA GLU A 258 -0.01 5.73 -8.55
C GLU A 258 -1.43 6.30 -8.70
N VAL A 259 -1.92 6.88 -7.61
CA VAL A 259 -3.19 7.61 -7.36
C VAL A 259 -3.67 8.56 -8.47
N LYS A 260 -2.83 8.78 -9.47
CA LYS A 260 -2.97 9.56 -10.69
C LYS A 260 -4.31 9.37 -11.40
N GLU A 261 -4.90 8.17 -11.53
CA GLU A 261 -6.12 8.04 -12.35
C GLU A 261 -7.33 8.81 -11.77
N ALA A 262 -7.56 8.72 -10.46
CA ALA A 262 -8.64 9.46 -9.82
C ALA A 262 -8.34 10.97 -9.78
N MET A 263 -7.09 11.32 -9.50
CA MET A 263 -6.59 12.71 -9.47
C MET A 263 -6.73 13.38 -10.85
N ILE A 264 -6.30 12.73 -11.94
CA ILE A 264 -6.40 13.21 -13.31
C ILE A 264 -7.87 13.47 -13.68
N LYS A 265 -8.77 12.54 -13.34
CA LYS A 265 -10.20 12.73 -13.61
C LYS A 265 -10.78 13.93 -12.83
N TRP A 266 -10.31 14.17 -11.61
CA TRP A 266 -10.70 15.37 -10.85
C TRP A 266 -10.10 16.65 -11.42
N ALA A 267 -8.85 16.64 -11.86
CA ALA A 267 -8.22 17.78 -12.53
C ALA A 267 -8.99 18.16 -13.82
N ILE A 268 -9.42 17.18 -14.61
CA ILE A 268 -10.24 17.41 -15.81
C ILE A 268 -11.58 18.07 -15.43
N ASP A 269 -12.27 17.57 -14.40
CA ASP A 269 -13.58 18.11 -14.00
C ASP A 269 -13.50 19.53 -13.40
N PHE A 270 -12.41 19.85 -12.70
CA PHE A 270 -12.18 21.20 -12.17
C PHE A 270 -11.65 22.18 -13.22
N GLY A 271 -11.02 21.68 -14.28
CA GLY A 271 -10.44 22.48 -15.35
C GLY A 271 -9.04 23.03 -15.04
N TYR A 272 -8.38 22.53 -14.00
CA TYR A 272 -7.00 22.90 -13.64
C TYR A 272 -6.26 21.76 -12.94
N ASN A 273 -4.93 21.82 -12.96
CA ASN A 273 -4.08 20.77 -12.41
C ASN A 273 -4.08 20.79 -10.87
N ILE A 274 -4.19 19.60 -10.27
CA ILE A 274 -4.06 19.41 -8.82
C ILE A 274 -2.63 18.96 -8.52
N ASP A 275 -1.94 19.67 -7.63
CA ASP A 275 -0.60 19.29 -7.20
C ASP A 275 -0.61 17.94 -6.47
N PHE A 276 0.36 17.09 -6.77
CA PHE A 276 0.45 15.75 -6.20
C PHE A 276 0.66 15.76 -4.67
N GLU A 277 1.47 16.69 -4.16
CA GLU A 277 1.70 16.86 -2.72
C GLU A 277 0.41 17.21 -1.98
N ARG A 278 -0.37 18.16 -2.51
CA ARG A 278 -1.68 18.54 -1.97
C ARG A 278 -2.65 17.37 -1.97
N TRP A 279 -2.60 16.53 -3.00
CA TRP A 279 -3.40 15.31 -3.04
C TRP A 279 -3.03 14.33 -1.92
N ILE A 280 -1.72 14.12 -1.67
CA ILE A 280 -1.24 13.26 -0.59
C ILE A 280 -1.61 13.82 0.79
N GLU A 281 -1.54 15.15 0.99
CA GLU A 281 -1.93 15.80 2.24
C GLU A 281 -3.36 15.48 2.65
N VAL A 282 -4.28 15.34 1.69
CA VAL A 282 -5.68 14.94 1.98
C VAL A 282 -5.73 13.59 2.70
N TRP A 283 -4.89 12.63 2.27
CA TRP A 283 -4.82 11.29 2.87
C TRP A 283 -4.15 11.29 4.24
N ASN A 284 -3.07 12.06 4.38
CA ASN A 284 -2.27 12.06 5.59
C ASN A 284 -2.84 12.93 6.72
N CYS A 285 -3.51 14.02 6.38
CA CYS A 285 -4.01 15.01 7.34
C CYS A 285 -5.55 15.04 7.38
N ASN A 286 -6.19 15.33 6.25
CA ASN A 286 -7.62 15.69 6.25
C ASN A 286 -8.53 14.49 6.55
N ILE A 287 -8.14 13.27 6.15
CA ILE A 287 -8.90 12.05 6.49
C ILE A 287 -8.71 11.64 7.96
N LYS A 288 -7.69 12.14 8.66
CA LYS A 288 -7.43 11.82 10.08
C LYS A 288 -8.19 12.72 11.05
N PHE A 289 -9.06 13.63 10.60
CA PHE A 289 -9.84 14.50 11.49
C PHE A 289 -10.78 13.75 12.45
N THR A 290 -11.35 12.61 12.03
CA THR A 290 -12.30 11.83 12.85
C THR A 290 -11.83 10.39 13.10
N ALA A 291 -12.20 9.78 14.24
CA ALA A 291 -12.08 8.34 14.47
C ALA A 291 -13.24 7.53 13.83
N CYS A 292 -14.42 8.13 13.66
CA CYS A 292 -15.58 7.42 13.08
C CYS A 292 -15.33 7.00 11.62
N MET A 293 -15.39 5.69 11.38
CA MET A 293 -15.10 5.09 10.08
C MET A 293 -16.13 5.43 9.00
N ALA A 294 -17.39 5.70 9.37
CA ALA A 294 -18.44 6.07 8.43
C ALA A 294 -18.17 7.42 7.75
N LEU A 295 -17.65 8.40 8.51
CA LEU A 295 -17.30 9.73 7.98
C LEU A 295 -16.09 9.65 7.06
N ARG A 296 -15.08 8.87 7.44
CA ARG A 296 -13.89 8.62 6.60
C ARG A 296 -14.25 7.91 5.29
N GLU A 297 -15.19 6.96 5.34
CA GLU A 297 -15.69 6.25 4.16
C GLU A 297 -16.32 7.21 3.15
N ASN A 298 -17.02 8.26 3.58
CA ASN A 298 -17.58 9.27 2.67
C ASN A 298 -16.49 9.99 1.87
N ILE A 299 -15.42 10.44 2.54
CA ILE A 299 -14.29 11.12 1.87
C ILE A 299 -13.63 10.17 0.87
N TRP A 300 -13.43 8.91 1.24
CA TRP A 300 -12.87 7.90 0.33
C TRP A 300 -13.78 7.63 -0.87
N LYS A 301 -15.11 7.60 -0.67
CA LYS A 301 -16.09 7.50 -1.77
C LYS A 301 -16.00 8.68 -2.73
N MET A 302 -15.73 9.87 -2.22
CA MET A 302 -15.57 11.07 -3.06
C MET A 302 -14.26 11.02 -3.84
N LEU A 303 -13.13 10.80 -3.17
CA LEU A 303 -11.81 10.76 -3.80
C LEU A 303 -11.75 9.73 -4.94
N TYR A 304 -12.25 8.51 -4.69
CA TYR A 304 -12.29 7.43 -5.68
C TYR A 304 -13.51 7.44 -6.61
N ARG A 305 -14.34 8.49 -6.58
CA ARG A 305 -15.49 8.64 -7.50
C ARG A 305 -16.44 7.44 -7.47
N TRP A 306 -16.71 6.97 -6.25
CA TRP A 306 -17.31 5.66 -5.96
C TRP A 306 -18.83 5.60 -6.24
N TYR A 307 -19.46 6.76 -6.42
CA TYR A 307 -20.87 6.90 -6.76
C TYR A 307 -21.14 6.56 -8.23
N HIS A 308 -22.24 5.84 -8.47
CA HIS A 308 -22.73 5.58 -9.82
C HIS A 308 -23.52 6.78 -10.31
N THR A 309 -23.25 7.20 -11.53
CA THR A 309 -23.94 8.30 -12.20
C THR A 309 -24.84 7.75 -13.31
N PRO A 310 -25.89 8.49 -13.73
CA PRO A 310 -26.70 8.15 -14.91
C PRO A 310 -25.85 7.79 -16.12
N VAL A 311 -24.80 8.58 -16.42
CA VAL A 311 -23.87 8.30 -17.53
C VAL A 311 -23.14 6.96 -17.36
N LYS A 312 -22.65 6.66 -16.15
CA LYS A 312 -22.00 5.35 -15.88
C LYS A 312 -23.00 4.19 -15.98
N LEU A 313 -24.22 4.36 -15.48
CA LEU A 313 -25.26 3.34 -15.53
C LEU A 313 -25.74 3.10 -16.95
N ALA A 314 -25.91 4.16 -17.74
CA ALA A 314 -26.22 4.09 -19.16
C ALA A 314 -25.14 3.31 -19.93
N LYS A 315 -23.86 3.52 -19.64
CA LYS A 315 -22.78 2.71 -20.22
C LYS A 315 -22.82 1.24 -19.79
N MET A 316 -23.12 0.96 -18.52
CA MET A 316 -23.16 -0.41 -17.97
C MET A 316 -24.33 -1.23 -18.50
N TYR A 317 -25.52 -0.63 -18.58
CA TYR A 317 -26.77 -1.30 -18.94
C TYR A 317 -27.28 -0.93 -20.34
N ARG A 318 -26.49 -0.17 -21.11
CA ARG A 318 -26.84 0.34 -22.45
C ARG A 318 -28.16 1.11 -22.46
N LEU A 319 -28.45 1.86 -21.40
CA LEU A 319 -29.65 2.71 -21.31
C LEU A 319 -29.50 3.95 -22.20
N LYS A 320 -30.62 4.38 -22.79
CA LYS A 320 -30.67 5.62 -23.59
C LYS A 320 -30.68 6.87 -22.71
N ASP A 321 -31.28 6.80 -21.53
CA ASP A 321 -31.38 7.93 -20.62
C ASP A 321 -30.10 8.17 -19.81
N LYS A 322 -29.43 9.27 -20.12
CA LYS A 322 -28.24 9.76 -19.40
C LYS A 322 -28.52 11.01 -18.57
N ARG A 323 -29.79 11.45 -18.53
CA ARG A 323 -30.20 12.69 -17.87
C ARG A 323 -29.94 12.64 -16.38
N CYS A 324 -29.60 13.80 -15.81
CA CYS A 324 -29.41 13.97 -14.38
C CYS A 324 -30.71 13.70 -13.61
N TRP A 325 -30.64 12.90 -12.55
CA TRP A 325 -31.80 12.59 -11.70
C TRP A 325 -32.37 13.77 -10.92
N LYS A 326 -31.70 14.93 -10.90
CA LYS A 326 -32.16 16.12 -10.16
C LYS A 326 -32.71 17.19 -11.08
N CYS A 327 -31.96 17.58 -12.12
CA CYS A 327 -32.40 18.63 -13.04
C CYS A 327 -33.14 18.09 -14.28
N GLY A 328 -32.97 16.82 -14.67
CA GLY A 328 -33.59 16.26 -15.88
C GLY A 328 -33.08 16.84 -17.22
N GLU A 329 -32.35 17.95 -17.21
CA GLU A 329 -31.97 18.71 -18.42
C GLU A 329 -30.63 18.26 -19.03
N VAL A 330 -29.59 18.07 -18.21
CA VAL A 330 -28.20 17.84 -18.67
C VAL A 330 -27.77 16.40 -18.41
N GLU A 331 -26.76 15.91 -19.16
CA GLU A 331 -26.10 14.64 -18.86
C GLU A 331 -25.61 14.60 -17.40
N GLY A 332 -25.99 13.54 -16.69
CA GLY A 332 -25.68 13.36 -15.28
C GLY A 332 -24.25 12.87 -15.06
N ASP A 333 -23.26 13.74 -15.29
CA ASP A 333 -21.88 13.47 -14.92
C ASP A 333 -21.65 13.62 -13.41
N LEU A 334 -20.55 13.05 -12.92
CA LEU A 334 -20.26 13.05 -11.48
C LEU A 334 -20.14 14.49 -10.94
N TYR A 335 -19.39 15.34 -11.64
CA TYR A 335 -19.25 16.74 -11.26
C TYR A 335 -20.57 17.50 -11.37
N HIS A 336 -21.41 17.18 -12.36
CA HIS A 336 -22.73 17.79 -12.50
C HIS A 336 -23.64 17.46 -11.31
N LEU A 337 -23.72 16.19 -10.91
CA LEU A 337 -24.53 15.75 -9.78
C LEU A 337 -24.03 16.26 -8.42
N TRP A 338 -22.74 16.58 -8.30
CA TRP A 338 -22.15 17.04 -7.04
C TRP A 338 -22.05 18.56 -6.93
N TRP A 339 -21.95 19.30 -8.05
CA TRP A 339 -21.64 20.73 -8.01
C TRP A 339 -22.45 21.57 -9.01
N THR A 340 -22.42 21.25 -10.31
CA THR A 340 -22.93 22.18 -11.33
C THR A 340 -24.45 22.14 -11.52
N CYS A 341 -25.14 21.09 -11.04
CA CYS A 341 -26.60 20.99 -11.13
C CYS A 341 -27.26 22.15 -10.38
N LYS A 342 -28.20 22.88 -11.02
CA LYS A 342 -28.92 24.05 -10.46
C LYS A 342 -29.44 23.81 -9.03
N LYS A 343 -30.15 22.70 -8.83
CA LYS A 343 -30.68 22.26 -7.52
C LYS A 343 -29.56 22.03 -6.47
N VAL A 344 -28.45 21.43 -6.87
CA VAL A 344 -27.34 21.08 -5.97
C VAL A 344 -26.50 22.32 -5.64
N LYS A 345 -26.31 23.22 -6.61
CA LYS A 345 -25.68 24.51 -6.41
C LYS A 345 -26.45 25.34 -5.37
N GLY A 346 -27.78 25.40 -5.47
CA GLY A 346 -28.62 26.06 -4.46
C GLY A 346 -28.42 25.49 -3.06
N PHE A 347 -28.33 24.16 -2.92
CA PHE A 347 -28.03 23.52 -1.64
C PHE A 347 -26.65 23.91 -1.08
N TRP A 348 -25.61 23.89 -1.92
CA TRP A 348 -24.26 24.31 -1.49
C TRP A 348 -24.19 25.80 -1.13
N GLU A 349 -24.99 26.65 -1.78
CA GLU A 349 -25.11 28.07 -1.42
C GLU A 349 -25.71 28.26 -0.04
N LEU A 350 -26.73 27.48 0.31
CA LEU A 350 -27.32 27.47 1.66
C LEU A 350 -26.27 27.05 2.71
N ILE A 351 -25.57 25.95 2.49
CA ILE A 351 -24.50 25.47 3.39
C ILE A 351 -23.37 26.51 3.52
N TYR A 352 -22.98 27.13 2.42
CA TYR A 352 -21.96 28.18 2.43
C TYR A 352 -22.40 29.40 3.24
N ASN A 353 -23.66 29.81 3.14
CA ASN A 353 -24.19 30.93 3.91
C ASN A 353 -24.23 30.60 5.41
N GLU A 354 -24.56 29.37 5.78
CA GLU A 354 -24.48 28.90 7.18
C GLU A 354 -23.04 28.90 7.69
N LEU A 355 -22.08 28.41 6.89
CA LEU A 355 -20.66 28.45 7.24
C LEU A 355 -20.12 29.87 7.40
N LYS A 356 -20.57 30.82 6.57
CA LYS A 356 -20.26 32.24 6.73
C LYS A 356 -20.75 32.79 8.06
N LYS A 357 -21.97 32.44 8.49
CA LYS A 357 -22.51 32.86 9.78
C LYS A 357 -21.72 32.27 10.95
N ILE A 358 -21.32 31.00 10.85
CA ILE A 358 -20.52 30.31 11.88
C ILE A 358 -19.11 30.92 12.02
N PHE A 359 -18.44 31.17 10.89
CA PHE A 359 -17.04 31.64 10.90
C PHE A 359 -16.90 33.15 10.98
N LYS A 360 -17.95 33.92 10.65
CA LYS A 360 -17.96 35.40 10.61
C LYS A 360 -16.92 36.01 9.65
N TYR A 361 -16.46 35.27 8.64
CA TYR A 361 -15.68 35.79 7.53
C TYR A 361 -16.08 35.13 6.20
N THR A 362 -15.71 35.76 5.11
CA THR A 362 -15.97 35.25 3.76
C THR A 362 -14.72 34.56 3.20
N PHE A 363 -14.92 33.45 2.48
CA PHE A 363 -13.86 32.67 1.83
C PHE A 363 -14.37 32.21 0.46
N PRO A 364 -13.49 31.95 -0.53
CA PRO A 364 -13.93 31.59 -1.88
C PRO A 364 -14.56 30.19 -1.93
N LYS A 365 -15.60 30.06 -2.77
CA LYS A 365 -16.33 28.79 -3.01
C LYS A 365 -15.55 27.89 -3.96
N ARG A 366 -14.44 27.30 -3.49
CA ARG A 366 -13.65 26.33 -4.27
C ARG A 366 -14.27 24.93 -4.20
N PRO A 367 -14.66 24.29 -5.33
CA PRO A 367 -15.27 22.96 -5.31
C PRO A 367 -14.38 21.89 -4.65
N GLU A 368 -13.06 22.03 -4.71
CA GLU A 368 -12.06 21.13 -4.14
C GLU A 368 -12.13 21.12 -2.61
N ALA A 369 -12.35 22.30 -2.00
CA ALA A 369 -12.54 22.43 -0.57
C ALA A 369 -13.84 21.74 -0.15
N PHE A 370 -14.95 21.97 -0.87
CA PHE A 370 -16.25 21.44 -0.52
C PHE A 370 -16.42 19.95 -0.82
N LEU A 371 -15.83 19.44 -1.90
CA LEU A 371 -16.00 18.04 -2.36
C LEU A 371 -14.86 17.12 -1.90
N LEU A 372 -13.61 17.58 -1.92
CA LEU A 372 -12.44 16.78 -1.58
C LEU A 372 -11.87 17.13 -0.19
N GLY A 373 -12.24 18.29 0.37
CA GLY A 373 -11.69 18.76 1.63
C GLY A 373 -10.28 19.36 1.48
N MET A 374 -9.87 19.74 0.27
CA MET A 374 -8.60 20.43 0.03
C MET A 374 -8.72 21.89 0.42
N MET A 375 -8.22 22.24 1.60
CA MET A 375 -8.32 23.59 2.14
C MET A 375 -6.98 24.31 2.04
N ASP A 376 -6.98 25.47 1.40
CA ASP A 376 -5.80 26.33 1.32
C ASP A 376 -5.61 27.18 2.59
N LYS A 377 -4.63 28.09 2.57
CA LYS A 377 -4.33 29.03 3.67
C LYS A 377 -5.51 29.96 4.01
N GLU A 378 -6.53 30.01 3.15
CA GLU A 378 -7.72 30.86 3.30
C GLU A 378 -8.61 30.44 4.48
N ILE A 379 -8.62 29.15 4.85
CA ILE A 379 -9.35 28.66 6.03
C ILE A 379 -8.37 28.56 7.21
N LYS A 380 -8.66 29.33 8.27
CA LYS A 380 -7.87 29.33 9.51
C LYS A 380 -7.74 27.91 10.06
N LYS A 381 -6.56 27.55 10.56
CA LYS A 381 -6.28 26.19 11.06
C LYS A 381 -7.29 25.69 12.11
N GLU A 382 -7.79 26.60 12.95
CA GLU A 382 -8.79 26.30 13.98
C GLU A 382 -10.18 25.93 13.41
N ASP A 383 -10.53 26.47 12.24
CA ASP A 383 -11.85 26.30 11.61
C ASP A 383 -11.92 25.10 10.66
N ARG A 384 -10.75 24.55 10.29
CA ARG A 384 -10.61 23.43 9.35
C ARG A 384 -11.38 22.20 9.81
N THR A 385 -11.38 21.91 11.11
CA THR A 385 -12.08 20.74 11.66
C THR A 385 -13.59 20.86 11.50
N ILE A 386 -14.18 21.99 11.89
CA ILE A 386 -15.63 22.24 11.70
C ILE A 386 -15.99 22.20 10.22
N PHE A 387 -15.17 22.81 9.36
CA PHE A 387 -15.40 22.81 7.92
C PHE A 387 -15.43 21.40 7.34
N LEU A 388 -14.52 20.52 7.76
CA LEU A 388 -14.50 19.11 7.32
C LEU A 388 -15.75 18.35 7.80
N TYR A 389 -16.20 18.55 9.04
CA TYR A 389 -17.45 17.95 9.52
C TYR A 389 -18.68 18.46 8.76
N ALA A 390 -18.77 19.78 8.56
CA ALA A 390 -19.84 20.45 7.83
C ALA A 390 -19.97 19.95 6.39
N THR A 391 -18.85 19.95 5.67
CA THR A 391 -18.82 19.47 4.28
C THR A 391 -19.10 17.97 4.20
N THR A 392 -18.58 17.17 5.11
CA THR A 392 -18.87 15.72 5.16
C THR A 392 -20.36 15.45 5.46
N ALA A 393 -20.98 16.21 6.36
CA ALA A 393 -22.41 16.12 6.64
C ALA A 393 -23.24 16.42 5.38
N ALA A 394 -22.94 17.53 4.70
CA ALA A 394 -23.60 17.92 3.46
C ALA A 394 -23.44 16.85 2.36
N ARG A 395 -22.23 16.29 2.21
CA ARG A 395 -21.96 15.21 1.25
C ARG A 395 -22.78 13.96 1.56
N ILE A 396 -22.83 13.53 2.81
CA ILE A 396 -23.59 12.32 3.20
C ILE A 396 -25.09 12.52 2.96
N MET A 397 -25.63 13.72 3.21
CA MET A 397 -27.02 14.03 2.92
C MET A 397 -27.32 13.96 1.42
N LEU A 398 -26.52 14.62 0.59
CA LEU A 398 -26.67 14.52 -0.87
C LEU A 398 -26.56 13.08 -1.38
N ALA A 399 -25.65 12.29 -0.80
CA ALA A 399 -25.48 10.87 -1.15
C ALA A 399 -26.66 9.98 -0.72
N GLN A 400 -27.42 10.34 0.31
CA GLN A 400 -28.62 9.59 0.69
C GLN A 400 -29.79 9.90 -0.26
N TYR A 401 -29.93 11.15 -0.67
CA TYR A 401 -30.91 11.58 -1.68
C TYR A 401 -30.32 11.52 -3.10
N TRP A 402 -29.46 10.54 -3.39
CA TRP A 402 -28.68 10.51 -4.63
C TRP A 402 -29.53 10.29 -5.88
N LYS A 403 -30.50 9.36 -5.81
CA LYS A 403 -31.42 9.04 -6.91
C LYS A 403 -32.75 9.81 -6.86
N VAL A 404 -32.97 10.56 -5.79
CA VAL A 404 -34.24 11.27 -5.55
C VAL A 404 -34.11 12.71 -6.03
N GLU A 405 -35.18 13.25 -6.60
CA GLU A 405 -35.23 14.64 -7.07
C GLU A 405 -35.20 15.67 -5.94
N THR A 406 -35.61 15.26 -4.73
CA THR A 406 -35.67 16.11 -3.56
C THR A 406 -34.27 16.49 -3.06
N ILE A 407 -34.20 17.69 -2.46
CA ILE A 407 -32.99 18.25 -1.86
C ILE A 407 -33.13 18.14 -0.34
N PRO A 408 -32.05 17.80 0.39
CA PRO A 408 -32.11 17.72 1.85
C PRO A 408 -32.36 19.09 2.49
N ASN A 409 -33.05 19.12 3.64
CA ASN A 409 -33.34 20.33 4.39
C ASN A 409 -32.14 20.78 5.25
N ILE A 410 -32.02 22.09 5.52
CA ILE A 410 -30.95 22.67 6.36
C ILE A 410 -31.11 22.23 7.82
N LYS A 411 -32.34 22.12 8.33
CA LYS A 411 -32.60 21.67 9.71
C LYS A 411 -32.00 20.29 9.97
N ASP A 412 -32.16 19.36 9.02
CA ASP A 412 -31.57 18.02 9.10
C ASP A 412 -30.03 18.08 9.07
N TRP A 413 -29.44 19.05 8.37
CA TRP A 413 -28.00 19.26 8.36
C TRP A 413 -27.49 19.76 9.71
N GLN A 414 -28.20 20.70 10.34
CA GLN A 414 -27.87 21.21 11.67
C GLN A 414 -27.95 20.09 12.73
N ILE A 415 -28.99 19.26 12.69
CA ILE A 415 -29.12 18.09 13.58
C ILE A 415 -27.92 17.13 13.41
N ARG A 416 -27.49 16.88 12.17
CA ARG A 416 -26.29 16.06 11.92
C ARG A 416 -25.01 16.68 12.44
N MET A 417 -24.89 17.99 12.35
CA MET A 417 -23.73 18.70 12.88
C MET A 417 -23.66 18.58 14.41
N VAL A 418 -24.79 18.62 15.11
CA VAL A 418 -24.84 18.33 16.57
C VAL A 418 -24.38 16.90 16.86
N ASN A 419 -24.91 15.90 16.14
CA ASN A 419 -24.47 14.50 16.29
C ASN A 419 -22.98 14.34 15.98
N TYR A 420 -22.44 15.09 15.01
CA TYR A 420 -21.02 15.04 14.66
C TYR A 420 -20.14 15.73 15.70
N ALA A 421 -20.65 16.75 16.40
CA ALA A 421 -19.97 17.33 17.56
C ALA A 421 -19.79 16.29 18.67
N GLU A 422 -20.82 15.49 18.95
CA GLU A 422 -20.70 14.37 19.89
C GLU A 422 -19.68 13.32 19.45
N LEU A 423 -19.68 12.95 18.16
CA LEU A 423 -18.69 12.02 17.59
C LEU A 423 -17.27 12.58 17.65
N ASP A 424 -17.08 13.89 17.52
CA ASP A 424 -15.79 14.54 17.65
C ASP A 424 -15.33 14.56 19.11
N LYS A 425 -16.23 14.78 20.07
CA LYS A 425 -15.95 14.64 21.51
C LYS A 425 -15.46 13.22 21.83
N LEU A 426 -16.15 12.19 21.33
CA LEU A 426 -15.73 10.80 21.46
C LEU A 426 -14.39 10.52 20.77
N THR A 427 -14.15 11.13 19.61
CA THR A 427 -12.86 11.03 18.90
C THR A 427 -11.72 11.64 19.72
N GLY A 428 -11.95 12.78 20.38
CA GLY A 428 -10.99 13.40 21.29
C GLY A 428 -10.63 12.49 22.45
N LYS A 429 -11.64 11.87 23.08
CA LYS A 429 -11.43 10.88 24.16
C LYS A 429 -10.64 9.65 23.73
N ILE A 430 -10.90 9.11 22.54
CA ILE A 430 -10.15 7.96 22.00
C ILE A 430 -8.67 8.30 21.73
N ARG A 431 -8.35 9.59 21.54
CA ARG A 431 -7.01 10.08 21.19
C ARG A 431 -6.30 10.77 22.34
N ASP A 432 -6.86 10.69 23.55
CA ASP A 432 -6.35 11.37 24.75
C ASP A 432 -6.06 12.87 24.49
N GLN A 433 -6.96 13.54 23.76
CA GLN A 433 -6.84 14.97 23.46
C GLN A 433 -7.57 15.82 24.51
N ASP A 434 -6.98 16.95 24.87
CA ASP A 434 -7.56 17.88 25.85
C ASP A 434 -8.97 18.32 25.44
N GLU A 435 -9.93 18.18 26.37
CA GLU A 435 -11.32 18.63 26.18
C GLU A 435 -11.39 20.14 25.89
N GLN A 436 -10.40 20.92 26.36
CA GLN A 436 -10.26 22.34 26.05
C GLN A 436 -10.09 22.61 24.55
N LYS A 437 -9.42 21.73 23.81
CA LYS A 437 -9.24 21.86 22.35
C LYS A 437 -10.55 21.62 21.61
N PHE A 438 -11.36 20.67 22.09
CA PHE A 438 -12.70 20.41 21.56
C PHE A 438 -13.62 21.61 21.78
N LEU A 439 -13.66 22.14 23.01
CA LEU A 439 -14.45 23.32 23.36
C LEU A 439 -14.03 24.53 22.53
N LYS A 440 -12.72 24.78 22.36
CA LYS A 440 -12.21 25.87 21.53
C LYS A 440 -12.66 25.75 20.08
N ASN A 441 -12.56 24.56 19.48
CA ASN A 441 -12.96 24.32 18.10
C ASN A 441 -14.46 24.53 17.91
N TRP A 442 -15.31 23.93 18.75
CA TRP A 442 -16.77 23.97 18.55
C TRP A 442 -17.45 25.22 19.14
N SER A 443 -16.73 26.04 19.91
CA SER A 443 -17.27 27.28 20.52
C SER A 443 -18.01 28.19 19.52
N LYS A 444 -17.50 28.30 18.28
CA LYS A 444 -18.11 29.10 17.22
C LYS A 444 -19.43 28.53 16.73
N PHE A 445 -19.55 27.21 16.70
CA PHE A 445 -20.76 26.49 16.30
C PHE A 445 -21.83 26.52 17.40
N TRP A 446 -21.45 26.34 18.66
CA TRP A 446 -22.38 26.44 19.80
C TRP A 446 -22.96 27.85 19.95
N LYS A 447 -22.10 28.88 19.82
CA LYS A 447 -22.53 30.29 19.75
C LYS A 447 -23.50 30.56 18.59
N TYR A 448 -23.41 29.80 17.50
CA TYR A 448 -24.30 29.93 16.35
C TYR A 448 -25.68 29.32 16.61
N ILE A 449 -25.75 28.16 17.28
CA ILE A 449 -27.01 27.48 17.61
C ILE A 449 -27.74 28.15 18.79
N GLY A 450 -27.07 29.04 19.53
CA GLY A 450 -27.65 29.72 20.70
C GLY A 450 -27.61 28.87 21.97
N ILE A 451 -26.81 27.80 21.98
CA ILE A 451 -26.50 27.02 23.18
C ILE A 451 -25.22 27.61 23.75
N ASN A 452 -25.32 28.29 24.90
CA ASN A 452 -24.13 28.69 25.64
C ASN A 452 -23.41 27.41 26.11
N ALA A 453 -22.17 27.25 25.67
CA ALA A 453 -21.29 26.14 26.03
C ALA A 453 -20.84 26.20 27.48
#